data_AF-A0A355IMM5-F1
#
_entry.id   AF-A0A355IMM5-F1
#
_cell.length_a   1.000
_cell.length_b   1.000
_cell.length_c   1.000
_cell.angle_alpha   90.00
_cell.angle_beta   90.00
_cell.angle_gamma   90.00
#
_symmetry.space_group_name_H-M   'P 1'
#
loop_
_entity.id
_entity.type
_entity.pdbx_description
1 polymer ?
#
loop_
_entity_poly.entity_id
_entity_poly.type
_entity_poly.pdbx_seq_one_letter_code
_entity_poly.pdbx_strand_id
1 'polypeptide(L)'
;SISNDGYLSVFPIRNTDKPDITYNIPNTLSGKYDVCVVILPKTVYDPKTTDFKPLKFSARVNFNLANGTASSVTCRGKEGQNLSSFENNPYRVDTITLTTMTFPTCNYNQNKVTVQVRLQSVVTPKEMTRFSQDMYIDCFYLKPRRD
;
A
#
# COMPACT_ATOMS: atom_id res chain seq x y z
N SER A 1 -16.17 -0.62 6.70
CA SER A 1 -14.74 -0.54 6.36
C SER A 1 -14.00 0.15 7.50
N ILE A 2 -12.66 0.13 7.54
CA ILE A 2 -11.86 0.89 8.53
C ILE A 2 -11.99 2.42 8.29
N SER A 3 -12.50 2.81 7.12
CA SER A 3 -12.62 4.17 6.62
C SER A 3 -14.03 4.79 6.71
N ASN A 4 -14.99 4.13 7.37
CA ASN A 4 -16.39 4.61 7.49
C ASN A 4 -17.01 5.00 6.14
N ASP A 5 -16.94 4.08 5.17
CA ASP A 5 -17.38 4.22 3.76
C ASP A 5 -16.57 5.24 2.93
N GLY A 6 -15.54 5.86 3.49
CA GLY A 6 -14.57 6.65 2.75
C GLY A 6 -13.51 5.80 2.03
N TYR A 7 -12.88 6.34 1.00
CA TYR A 7 -11.66 5.77 0.43
C TYR A 7 -10.79 6.89 -0.14
N LEU A 8 -9.49 6.62 -0.28
CA LEU A 8 -8.58 7.54 -0.93
C LEU A 8 -8.59 7.25 -2.44
N SER A 9 -8.90 8.28 -3.24
CA SER A 9 -8.70 8.25 -4.69
C SER A 9 -7.52 9.14 -5.06
N VAL A 10 -6.55 8.58 -5.79
CA VAL A 10 -5.40 9.32 -6.30
C VAL A 10 -5.22 9.00 -7.77
N PHE A 11 -5.12 10.04 -8.59
CA PHE A 11 -5.00 9.95 -10.03
C PHE A 11 -3.87 10.87 -10.53
N PRO A 12 -3.21 10.52 -11.64
CA PRO A 12 -2.20 11.38 -12.24
C PRO A 12 -2.84 12.64 -12.85
N ILE A 13 -2.16 13.78 -12.77
CA ILE A 13 -2.58 15.00 -13.50
C ILE A 13 -2.15 14.91 -14.97
N ARG A 14 -0.96 14.36 -15.22
CA ARG A 14 -0.41 14.07 -16.56
C ARG A 14 -0.10 12.59 -16.67
N ASN A 15 -0.21 12.01 -17.86
CA ASN A 15 0.12 10.59 -18.09
C ASN A 15 1.55 10.23 -17.64
N THR A 16 2.50 11.15 -17.72
CA THR A 16 3.88 10.91 -17.25
C THR A 16 4.03 10.92 -15.74
N ASP A 17 3.04 11.44 -15.00
CA ASP A 17 3.08 11.48 -13.55
C ASP A 17 2.92 10.07 -12.99
N LYS A 18 3.62 9.83 -11.88
CA LYS A 18 3.55 8.58 -11.13
C LYS A 18 2.95 8.89 -9.77
N PRO A 19 1.63 8.72 -9.59
CA PRO A 19 0.96 9.00 -8.33
C PRO A 19 1.68 8.32 -7.16
N ASP A 20 1.78 9.06 -6.07
CA ASP A 20 2.54 8.70 -4.88
C ASP A 20 1.77 9.09 -3.63
N ILE A 21 1.65 8.17 -2.69
CA ILE A 21 1.00 8.41 -1.40
C ILE A 21 1.83 7.81 -0.29
N THR A 22 1.83 8.48 0.87
CA THR A 22 2.40 7.96 2.11
C THR A 22 1.33 7.98 3.19
N TYR A 23 1.08 6.83 3.79
CA TYR A 23 0.09 6.64 4.84
C TYR A 23 0.76 6.35 6.18
N ASN A 24 0.32 7.04 7.23
CA ASN A 24 0.81 6.86 8.60
C ASN A 24 0.03 5.73 9.28
N ILE A 25 0.71 4.77 9.91
CA ILE A 25 0.08 3.72 10.73
C ILE A 25 0.34 4.03 12.20
N PRO A 26 -0.58 4.75 12.87
CA PRO A 26 -0.46 5.04 14.29
C PRO A 26 -0.68 3.77 15.13
N ASN A 27 -0.25 3.81 16.39
CA ASN A 27 -0.48 2.75 17.36
C ASN A 27 0.03 1.35 16.96
N THR A 28 1.10 1.30 16.16
CA THR A 28 1.81 0.07 15.84
C THR A 28 2.57 -0.43 17.06
N LEU A 29 2.33 -1.68 17.45
CA LEU A 29 3.11 -2.36 18.49
C LEU A 29 4.35 -3.02 17.85
N SER A 30 5.41 -3.19 18.63
CA SER A 30 6.55 -4.01 18.21
C SER A 30 6.12 -5.45 18.02
N GLY A 31 6.67 -6.14 17.01
CA GLY A 31 6.32 -7.52 16.70
C GLY A 31 6.31 -7.81 15.20
N LYS A 32 5.97 -9.05 14.84
CA LYS A 32 5.93 -9.53 13.46
C LYS A 32 4.54 -9.36 12.84
N TYR A 33 4.48 -8.80 11.63
CA TYR A 33 3.23 -8.54 10.92
C TYR A 33 3.35 -8.82 9.43
N ASP A 34 2.23 -9.17 8.81
CA ASP A 34 2.02 -8.84 7.41
C ASP A 34 1.52 -7.41 7.31
N VAL A 35 2.19 -6.60 6.51
CA VAL A 35 1.74 -5.26 6.13
C VAL A 35 0.86 -5.40 4.91
N CYS A 36 -0.43 -5.06 5.03
CA CYS A 36 -1.43 -5.25 3.99
C CYS A 36 -2.02 -3.92 3.51
N VAL A 37 -2.41 -3.89 2.25
CA VAL A 37 -3.25 -2.84 1.67
C VAL A 37 -4.50 -3.45 1.06
N VAL A 38 -5.63 -2.75 1.20
CA VAL A 38 -6.88 -3.07 0.52
C VAL A 38 -7.08 -2.10 -0.63
N ILE A 39 -7.04 -2.63 -1.85
CA ILE A 39 -7.27 -1.87 -3.09
C ILE A 39 -8.70 -2.14 -3.57
N LEU A 40 -9.43 -1.08 -3.89
CA LEU A 40 -10.77 -1.14 -4.42
C LEU A 40 -10.75 -1.19 -5.96
N PRO A 41 -11.71 -1.88 -6.58
CA PRO A 41 -11.88 -1.85 -8.03
C PRO A 41 -12.42 -0.49 -8.47
N LYS A 42 -12.14 -0.06 -9.71
CA LYS A 42 -12.64 1.23 -10.25
C LYS A 42 -14.16 1.38 -10.19
N THR A 43 -14.89 0.27 -10.15
CA THR A 43 -16.36 0.24 -10.04
C THR A 43 -16.91 0.86 -8.75
N VAL A 44 -16.10 1.02 -7.69
CA VAL A 44 -16.55 1.79 -6.50
C VAL A 44 -16.63 3.29 -6.77
N TYR A 45 -15.82 3.78 -7.72
CA TYR A 45 -15.80 5.19 -8.14
C TYR A 45 -16.73 5.42 -9.34
N ASP A 46 -16.66 4.55 -10.34
CA ASP A 46 -17.51 4.57 -11.53
C ASP A 46 -18.14 3.18 -11.78
N PRO A 47 -19.36 2.93 -11.28
CA PRO A 47 -20.04 1.64 -11.42
C PRO A 47 -20.33 1.21 -12.86
N LYS A 48 -20.25 2.14 -13.84
CA LYS A 48 -20.54 1.87 -15.25
C LYS A 48 -19.28 1.69 -16.09
N THR A 49 -18.10 1.77 -15.48
CA THR A 49 -16.82 1.62 -16.19
C THR A 49 -16.74 0.29 -16.92
N THR A 50 -16.19 0.33 -18.14
CA THR A 50 -15.76 -0.86 -18.89
C THR A 50 -14.25 -1.02 -18.91
N ASP A 51 -13.51 -0.07 -18.32
CA ASP A 51 -12.05 -0.08 -18.23
C ASP A 51 -11.59 -0.75 -16.93
N PHE A 52 -11.29 -2.05 -17.01
CA PHE A 52 -10.89 -2.89 -15.88
C PHE A 52 -9.37 -3.15 -15.84
N LYS A 53 -8.56 -2.10 -15.97
CA LYS A 53 -7.10 -2.24 -15.87
C LYS A 53 -6.66 -2.35 -14.40
N PRO A 54 -5.81 -3.33 -14.05
CA PRO A 54 -5.18 -3.38 -12.74
C PRO A 54 -4.25 -2.18 -12.51
N LEU A 55 -4.12 -1.76 -11.26
CA LEU A 55 -3.05 -0.86 -10.81
C LEU A 55 -1.75 -1.65 -10.75
N LYS A 56 -0.65 -1.05 -11.21
CA LYS A 56 0.71 -1.58 -11.00
C LYS A 56 1.54 -0.61 -10.17
N PHE A 57 2.03 -1.06 -9.03
CA PHE A 57 2.66 -0.19 -8.04
C PHE A 57 3.84 -0.84 -7.30
N SER A 58 4.69 -0.01 -6.71
CA SER A 58 5.71 -0.43 -5.74
C SER A 58 5.36 0.11 -4.36
N ALA A 59 5.90 -0.51 -3.32
CA ALA A 59 5.65 -0.12 -1.94
C ALA A 59 6.92 -0.09 -1.10
N ARG A 60 6.92 0.76 -0.08
CA ARG A 60 8.00 0.87 0.92
C ARG A 60 7.38 1.06 2.30
N VAL A 61 7.94 0.39 3.31
CA VAL A 61 7.62 0.66 4.72
C VAL A 61 8.76 1.44 5.34
N ASN A 62 8.45 2.60 5.91
CA ASN A 62 9.37 3.38 6.74
C ASN A 62 9.06 3.11 8.22
N PHE A 63 10.09 2.97 9.04
CA PHE A 63 9.98 2.64 10.47
C PHE A 63 11.22 3.11 11.22
N ASN A 64 11.19 3.12 12.56
CA ASN A 64 12.38 3.40 13.37
C ASN A 64 12.99 2.12 13.94
N LEU A 65 14.32 2.06 13.95
CA LEU A 65 15.10 1.04 14.66
C LEU A 65 15.10 1.31 16.17
N ALA A 66 15.53 0.32 16.97
CA ALA A 66 15.59 0.40 18.43
C ALA A 66 16.47 1.56 18.95
N ASN A 67 17.48 1.97 18.17
CA ASN A 67 18.33 3.12 18.48
C ASN A 67 17.73 4.48 18.07
N GLY A 68 16.47 4.50 17.60
CA GLY A 68 15.78 5.71 17.18
C GLY A 68 16.07 6.16 15.73
N THR A 69 16.98 5.49 15.02
CA THR A 69 17.32 5.83 13.63
C THR A 69 16.18 5.43 12.69
N ALA A 70 15.82 6.33 11.77
CA ALA A 70 14.87 6.04 10.71
C ALA A 70 15.45 5.01 9.74
N SER A 71 14.65 4.01 9.40
CA SER A 71 14.97 2.94 8.46
C SER A 71 13.78 2.68 7.55
N SER A 72 14.00 1.88 6.52
CA SER A 72 12.94 1.51 5.60
C SER A 72 13.27 0.26 4.81
N VAL A 73 12.21 -0.43 4.38
CA VAL A 73 12.30 -1.66 3.59
C VAL A 73 11.44 -1.52 2.33
N THR A 74 12.00 -1.89 1.18
CA THR A 74 11.23 -2.04 -0.06
C THR A 74 10.39 -3.31 0.06
N CYS A 75 9.09 -3.17 -0.15
CA CYS A 75 8.14 -4.27 -0.12
C CYS A 75 8.33 -5.19 -1.33
N ARG A 76 8.34 -6.50 -1.09
CA ARG A 76 8.56 -7.52 -2.14
C ARG A 76 7.59 -8.71 -2.03
N GLY A 77 6.40 -8.47 -1.49
CA GLY A 77 5.41 -9.51 -1.20
C GLY A 77 5.69 -10.21 0.12
N LYS A 78 4.89 -11.25 0.39
CA LYS A 78 5.10 -12.16 1.51
C LYS A 78 6.49 -12.80 1.44
N GLU A 79 6.93 -13.29 2.59
CA GLU A 79 8.17 -14.06 2.73
C GLU A 79 8.30 -15.11 1.59
N GLY A 80 9.40 -15.04 0.85
CA GLY A 80 9.69 -15.90 -0.30
C GLY A 80 9.20 -15.43 -1.68
N GLN A 81 8.36 -14.39 -1.80
CA GLN A 81 7.81 -13.97 -3.11
C GLN A 81 8.78 -13.15 -3.99
N ASN A 82 9.61 -12.27 -3.38
CA ASN A 82 10.58 -11.41 -4.07
C ASN A 82 10.03 -10.63 -5.30
N LEU A 83 8.84 -10.03 -5.16
CA LEU A 83 8.19 -9.26 -6.22
C LEU A 83 8.95 -7.95 -6.51
N SER A 84 8.99 -7.55 -7.79
CA SER A 84 9.49 -6.23 -8.22
C SER A 84 8.42 -5.15 -8.21
N SER A 85 7.15 -5.53 -8.37
CA SER A 85 5.96 -4.68 -8.29
C SER A 85 4.75 -5.51 -7.88
N PHE A 86 3.69 -4.82 -7.48
CA PHE A 86 2.39 -5.39 -7.11
C PHE A 86 1.35 -5.03 -8.17
N GLU A 87 0.38 -5.93 -8.32
CA GLU A 87 -0.79 -5.75 -9.18
C GLU A 87 -2.02 -6.18 -8.39
N ASN A 88 -3.12 -5.44 -8.47
CA ASN A 88 -4.39 -5.83 -7.86
C ASN A 88 -5.29 -6.56 -8.86
N ASN A 89 -6.25 -7.34 -8.35
CA ASN A 89 -7.37 -7.78 -9.16
C ASN A 89 -8.34 -6.60 -9.41
N PRO A 90 -8.60 -6.18 -10.66
CA PRO A 90 -9.42 -5.00 -10.95
C PRO A 90 -10.93 -5.26 -10.86
N TYR A 91 -11.37 -6.51 -10.67
CA TYR A 91 -12.78 -6.92 -10.68
C TYR A 91 -13.40 -7.04 -9.29
N ARG A 92 -12.59 -6.94 -8.23
CA ARG A 92 -13.05 -7.09 -6.84
C ARG A 92 -12.21 -6.26 -5.89
N VAL A 93 -12.68 -6.11 -4.66
CA VAL A 93 -11.84 -5.65 -3.56
C VAL A 93 -10.71 -6.65 -3.35
N ASP A 94 -9.47 -6.19 -3.39
CA ASP A 94 -8.30 -7.04 -3.36
C ASP A 94 -7.37 -6.65 -2.22
N THR A 95 -7.02 -7.64 -1.40
CA THR A 95 -6.10 -7.46 -0.28
C THR A 95 -4.72 -7.97 -0.67
N ILE A 96 -3.75 -7.08 -0.70
CA ILE A 96 -2.37 -7.39 -1.08
C ILE A 96 -1.48 -7.30 0.15
N THR A 97 -0.76 -8.37 0.45
CA THR A 97 0.32 -8.33 1.43
C THR A 97 1.58 -7.76 0.78
N LEU A 98 1.99 -6.58 1.23
CA LEU A 98 3.13 -5.84 0.70
C LEU A 98 4.44 -6.44 1.19
N THR A 99 4.51 -6.79 2.47
CA THR A 99 5.68 -7.42 3.08
C THR A 99 5.31 -8.13 4.38
N THR A 100 6.14 -9.08 4.79
CA THR A 100 6.13 -9.65 6.14
C THR A 100 7.38 -9.18 6.84
N MET A 101 7.25 -8.49 7.97
CA MET A 101 8.39 -7.92 8.69
C MET A 101 8.16 -7.80 10.20
N THR A 102 9.24 -7.68 10.95
CA THR A 102 9.21 -7.39 12.38
C THR A 102 9.51 -5.91 12.62
N PHE A 103 8.59 -5.20 13.28
CA PHE A 103 8.84 -3.85 13.77
C PHE A 103 9.62 -3.93 15.08
N PRO A 104 10.84 -3.37 15.17
CA PRO A 104 11.66 -3.46 16.37
C PRO A 104 11.22 -2.48 17.47
N THR A 105 10.35 -1.52 17.14
CA THR A 105 9.85 -0.49 18.07
C THR A 105 8.34 -0.34 17.92
N CYS A 106 7.68 0.16 18.97
CA CYS A 106 6.28 0.57 18.91
C CYS A 106 6.14 2.09 18.73
N ASN A 107 4.99 2.54 18.22
CA ASN A 107 4.57 3.94 18.21
C ASN A 107 3.22 4.16 18.90
N TYR A 108 2.86 3.23 19.79
CA TYR A 108 1.66 3.30 20.61
C TYR A 108 1.70 4.52 21.55
N ASN A 109 0.64 5.33 21.50
CA ASN A 109 0.50 6.55 22.29
C ASN A 109 1.68 7.54 22.12
N GLN A 110 2.32 7.55 20.96
CA GLN A 110 3.36 8.52 20.61
C GLN A 110 2.79 9.64 19.74
N ASN A 111 3.22 10.88 20.01
CA ASN A 111 2.82 12.05 19.20
C ASN A 111 3.34 11.98 17.76
N LYS A 112 4.47 11.29 17.54
CA LYS A 112 5.07 11.11 16.23
C LYS A 112 4.81 9.69 15.74
N VAL A 113 4.07 9.55 14.64
CA VAL A 113 3.92 8.26 13.96
C VAL A 113 5.23 7.91 13.26
N THR A 114 5.82 6.79 13.65
CA THR A 114 7.11 6.33 13.10
C THR A 114 6.97 5.27 12.02
N VAL A 115 5.79 4.66 11.87
CA VAL A 115 5.52 3.63 10.86
C VAL A 115 4.70 4.24 9.73
N GLN A 116 5.23 4.17 8.52
CA GLN A 116 4.58 4.71 7.32
C GLN A 116 4.66 3.72 6.17
N VAL A 117 3.61 3.66 5.36
CA VAL A 117 3.59 2.86 4.12
C VAL A 117 3.46 3.82 2.96
N ARG A 118 4.42 3.78 2.04
CA ARG A 118 4.40 4.53 0.79
C ARG A 118 4.02 3.61 -0.36
N LEU A 119 3.04 4.01 -1.17
CA LEU A 119 2.74 3.39 -2.46
C LEU A 119 3.06 4.36 -3.58
N GLN A 120 3.62 3.84 -4.67
CA GLN A 120 3.92 4.62 -5.86
C GLN A 120 3.58 3.83 -7.12
N SER A 121 2.86 4.46 -8.06
CA SER A 121 2.60 3.86 -9.36
C SER A 121 3.92 3.67 -10.10
N VAL A 122 4.10 2.49 -10.69
CA VAL A 122 5.30 2.18 -11.49
C VAL A 122 4.97 1.98 -12.96
N VAL A 123 3.71 2.23 -13.36
CA VAL A 123 3.27 2.14 -14.75
C VAL A 123 4.10 3.06 -15.62
N THR A 124 4.68 2.50 -16.68
CA THR A 124 5.36 3.26 -17.72
C THR A 124 4.38 3.65 -18.84
N PRO A 125 4.69 4.64 -19.69
CA PRO A 125 3.82 5.01 -20.81
C PRO A 125 3.46 3.83 -21.74
N LYS A 126 4.37 2.86 -21.91
CA LYS A 126 4.14 1.64 -22.72
C LYS A 126 3.16 0.66 -22.09
N GLU A 127 2.93 0.78 -20.79
CA GLU A 127 2.11 -0.14 -19.99
C GLU A 127 0.69 0.39 -19.76
N MET A 128 0.38 1.64 -20.11
CA MET A 128 -0.92 2.29 -19.89
C MET A 128 -2.10 1.63 -20.61
N THR A 129 -1.83 0.87 -21.67
CA THR A 129 -2.87 0.08 -22.35
C THR A 129 -3.34 -1.10 -21.50
N ARG A 130 -2.49 -1.55 -20.56
CA ARG A 130 -2.71 -2.73 -19.73
C ARG A 130 -2.95 -2.40 -18.26
N PHE A 131 -2.40 -1.31 -17.77
CA PHE A 131 -2.42 -0.93 -16.37
C PHE A 131 -2.98 0.47 -16.17
N SER A 132 -3.71 0.65 -15.06
CA SER A 132 -4.15 1.94 -14.58
C SER A 132 -3.10 2.58 -13.69
N GLN A 133 -3.05 3.91 -13.71
CA GLN A 133 -2.30 4.71 -12.74
C GLN A 133 -3.17 5.16 -11.56
N ASP A 134 -4.50 5.01 -11.68
CA ASP A 134 -5.46 5.41 -10.66
C ASP A 134 -5.38 4.46 -9.46
N MET A 135 -5.30 5.04 -8.27
CA MET A 135 -5.28 4.31 -7.00
C MET A 135 -6.59 4.56 -6.25
N TYR A 136 -7.31 3.49 -5.94
CA TYR A 136 -8.47 3.51 -5.06
C TYR A 136 -8.15 2.66 -3.83
N ILE A 137 -7.80 3.30 -2.72
CA ILE A 137 -7.27 2.64 -1.52
C ILE A 137 -8.30 2.76 -0.39
N ASP A 138 -8.76 1.63 0.13
CA ASP A 138 -9.67 1.61 1.29
C ASP A 138 -8.89 1.82 2.59
N CYS A 139 -7.91 0.95 2.86
CA CYS A 139 -7.12 1.04 4.07
C CYS A 139 -5.77 0.31 3.98
N PHE A 140 -4.91 0.64 4.95
CA PHE A 140 -3.73 -0.13 5.31
C PHE A 140 -3.94 -0.75 6.68
N TYR A 141 -3.54 -2.00 6.85
CA TYR A 141 -3.62 -2.65 8.16
C TYR A 141 -2.48 -3.63 8.38
N LEU A 142 -2.16 -3.84 9.65
CA LEU A 142 -1.16 -4.81 10.08
C LEU A 142 -1.88 -6.07 10.55
N LYS A 143 -1.56 -7.21 9.94
CA LYS A 143 -2.06 -8.51 10.40
C LYS A 143 -0.98 -9.15 11.27
N PRO A 144 -1.21 -9.33 12.59
CA PRO A 144 -0.25 -9.98 13.47
C PRO A 144 0.12 -11.37 12.97
N ARG A 145 1.40 -11.71 13.05
CA ARG A 145 1.90 -13.07 12.82
C ARG A 145 2.39 -13.64 14.14
N ARG A 146 2.19 -14.95 14.33
CA ARG A 146 2.94 -15.69 15.32
C ARG A 146 4.39 -15.78 14.84
N ASP A 147 5.31 -15.66 15.78
CA ASP A 147 6.72 -15.96 15.54
C ASP A 147 6.91 -17.44 15.16
#